data_AF-A0A6A4LYZ8-F1
#
_entry.id   AF-A0A6A4LYZ8-F1
#
_cell.length_a   1.000
_cell.length_b   1.000
_cell.length_c   1.000
_cell.angle_alpha   90.00
_cell.angle_beta   90.00
_cell.angle_gamma   90.00
#
_symmetry.space_group_name_H-M   'P 1'
#
loop_
_entity.id
_entity.type
_entity.pdbx_description
1 polymer ?
#
loop_
_entity_poly.entity_id
_entity_poly.type
_entity_poly.pdbx_seq_one_letter_code
_entity_poly.pdbx_strand_id
1 'polypeptide(L)'
;MNLTQLENLKLTQVNISSGLPDSLLNLSSLATIDLSETRLNGKLPDSIGYLGFLNYLDLSSNELFGPLPESLGNLTRITQLRLSGNGLNGQVPSTLSNLEQLTEFRVGYNNLDGTIPEFFSKLIKLEYLSLRSNNFSGPFPRWVANLTQLREPVSVEVKEDIEDGDKIELPPTVVPFSRLFACASRLDWALMVVRSLSATAHGTALLVYLHYFAKIIHFLVHDNPDTRDVLLNDFYDVMFFKPCAFRFLNLEIIGFVMH
;
A
#
# COMPACT_ATOMS: atom_id res chain seq x y z
N MET A 1 -10.02 32.71 26.86
CA MET A 1 -10.62 32.80 25.51
C MET A 1 -11.55 31.61 25.34
N ASN A 2 -12.79 31.83 24.90
CA ASN A 2 -13.75 30.76 24.63
C ASN A 2 -13.49 30.24 23.21
N LEU A 3 -12.84 29.07 23.10
CA LEU A 3 -12.40 28.49 21.81
C LEU A 3 -13.49 27.66 21.11
N THR A 4 -14.74 27.68 21.59
CA THR A 4 -15.84 26.84 21.05
C THR A 4 -16.25 27.18 19.62
N GLN A 5 -15.77 28.29 19.06
CA GLN A 5 -15.99 28.72 17.67
C GLN A 5 -14.78 28.44 16.76
N LEU A 6 -13.74 27.78 17.28
CA LEU A 6 -12.56 27.48 16.46
C LEU A 6 -12.91 26.40 15.44
N GLU A 7 -12.87 26.76 14.16
CA GLU A 7 -13.13 25.84 13.05
C GLU A 7 -11.84 25.27 12.45
N ASN A 8 -10.74 26.02 12.52
CA ASN A 8 -9.49 25.66 11.88
C ASN A 8 -8.34 25.79 12.88
N LEU A 9 -7.71 24.67 13.20
CA LEU A 9 -6.47 24.62 13.94
C LEU A 9 -5.37 24.10 13.02
N LYS A 10 -4.39 24.97 12.71
CA LYS A 10 -3.21 24.58 11.95
C LYS A 10 -1.95 25.02 12.69
N LEU A 11 -1.16 24.06 13.14
CA LEU A 11 0.15 24.26 13.74
C LEU A 11 1.08 23.25 13.07
N THR A 12 1.91 23.70 12.14
CA THR A 12 2.89 22.85 11.46
C THR A 12 4.29 23.25 11.91
N GLN A 13 5.20 22.29 12.11
CA GLN A 13 6.60 22.57 12.44
C GLN A 13 6.81 23.29 13.79
N VAL A 14 5.87 23.15 14.72
CA VAL A 14 5.98 23.66 16.10
C VAL A 14 6.22 22.50 17.05
N ASN A 15 7.21 22.62 17.93
CA ASN A 15 7.48 21.57 18.91
C ASN A 15 6.44 21.59 20.04
N ILE A 16 5.39 20.77 19.93
CA ILE A 16 4.36 20.60 20.96
C ILE A 16 4.85 19.59 22.01
N SER A 17 5.52 18.49 21.59
CA SER A 17 6.11 17.44 22.47
C SER A 17 5.17 16.83 23.53
N SER A 18 3.88 17.14 23.49
CA SER A 18 2.84 16.57 24.35
C SER A 18 1.87 15.76 23.51
N GLY A 19 1.06 14.92 24.16
CA GLY A 19 -0.07 14.28 23.47
C GLY A 19 -1.20 15.24 23.14
N LEU A 20 -2.15 14.76 22.35
CA LEU A 20 -3.41 15.46 22.06
C LEU A 20 -4.21 15.59 23.37
N PRO A 21 -4.48 16.81 23.87
CA PRO A 21 -5.23 16.98 25.10
C PRO A 21 -6.73 16.78 24.84
N ASP A 22 -7.44 16.10 25.73
CA ASP A 22 -8.89 15.90 25.62
C ASP A 22 -9.67 17.22 25.50
N SER A 23 -9.14 18.31 26.06
CA SER A 23 -9.73 19.64 25.95
C SER A 23 -9.79 20.17 24.51
N LEU A 24 -8.82 19.80 23.67
CA LEU A 24 -8.85 20.14 22.24
C LEU A 24 -9.97 19.39 21.52
N LEU A 25 -10.25 18.17 21.98
CA LEU A 25 -11.20 17.24 21.37
C LEU A 25 -12.65 17.49 21.80
N ASN A 26 -12.85 18.41 22.75
CA ASN A 26 -14.14 18.98 23.12
C ASN A 26 -14.55 20.18 22.23
N LEU A 27 -13.69 20.64 21.32
CA LEU A 27 -14.01 21.72 20.40
C LEU A 27 -14.79 21.17 19.19
N SER A 28 -16.06 20.88 19.41
CA SER A 28 -16.94 20.23 18.42
C SER A 28 -17.10 21.01 17.10
N SER A 29 -16.78 22.30 17.07
CA SER A 29 -16.83 23.13 15.86
C SER A 29 -15.62 22.96 14.92
N LEU A 30 -14.58 22.22 15.32
CA LEU A 30 -13.39 22.02 14.50
C LEU A 30 -13.73 21.26 13.22
N ALA A 31 -13.45 21.91 12.07
CA ALA A 31 -13.56 21.36 10.74
C ALA A 31 -12.21 20.94 10.16
N THR A 32 -11.12 21.60 10.59
CA THR A 32 -9.77 21.32 10.12
C THR A 32 -8.81 21.26 11.29
N ILE A 33 -8.07 20.16 11.39
CA ILE A 33 -6.92 20.01 12.28
C ILE A 33 -5.71 19.63 11.44
N ASP A 34 -4.69 20.46 11.48
CA ASP A 34 -3.38 20.18 10.91
C ASP A 34 -2.33 20.38 12.00
N LEU A 35 -1.78 19.27 12.48
CA LEU A 35 -0.72 19.24 13.48
C LEU A 35 0.47 18.41 12.95
N SER A 36 0.68 18.40 11.63
CA SER A 36 1.79 17.65 11.03
C SER A 36 3.15 18.21 11.47
N GLU A 37 4.14 17.33 11.63
CA GLU A 37 5.52 17.72 11.98
C GLU A 37 5.62 18.51 13.30
N THR A 38 4.83 18.17 14.33
CA THR A 38 4.81 18.89 15.62
C THR A 38 5.44 18.13 16.79
N ARG A 39 5.99 16.93 16.53
CA ARG A 39 6.48 15.99 17.55
C ARG A 39 5.41 15.64 18.59
N LEU A 40 4.14 15.62 18.18
CA LEU A 40 3.07 15.07 19.02
C LEU A 40 3.40 13.63 19.38
N ASN A 41 3.29 13.28 20.66
CA ASN A 41 3.53 11.92 21.13
C ASN A 41 2.29 11.34 21.81
N GLY A 42 2.39 10.12 22.34
CA GLY A 42 1.25 9.50 23.01
C GLY A 42 0.31 8.76 22.05
N LYS A 43 -0.81 8.32 22.60
CA LYS A 43 -1.85 7.60 21.86
C LYS A 43 -2.87 8.58 21.28
N LEU A 44 -3.50 8.19 20.18
CA LEU A 44 -4.74 8.82 19.74
C LEU A 44 -5.84 8.50 20.77
N PRO A 45 -6.44 9.50 21.43
CA PRO A 45 -7.47 9.27 22.43
C PRO A 45 -8.82 8.97 21.76
N ASP A 46 -9.67 8.19 22.42
CA ASP A 46 -11.01 7.85 21.91
C ASP A 46 -11.90 9.09 21.71
N SER A 47 -11.63 10.17 22.44
CA SER A 47 -12.31 11.46 22.31
C SER A 47 -12.15 12.11 20.94
N ILE A 48 -11.22 11.65 20.09
CA ILE A 48 -11.09 12.12 18.70
C ILE A 48 -12.41 11.97 17.93
N GLY A 49 -13.19 10.92 18.22
CA GLY A 49 -14.48 10.65 17.60
C GLY A 49 -15.60 11.64 17.96
N TYR A 50 -15.37 12.57 18.89
CA TYR A 50 -16.34 13.62 19.24
C TYR A 50 -16.31 14.81 18.27
N LEU A 51 -15.30 14.90 17.41
CA LEU A 51 -15.15 15.96 16.41
C LEU A 51 -16.03 15.72 15.18
N GLY A 52 -17.35 15.65 15.37
CA GLY A 52 -18.30 15.28 14.31
C GLY A 52 -18.36 16.23 13.10
N PHE A 53 -17.76 17.43 13.19
CA PHE A 53 -17.66 18.40 12.10
C PHE A 53 -16.33 18.34 11.34
N LEU A 54 -15.42 17.47 11.75
CA LEU A 54 -14.07 17.40 11.19
C LEU A 54 -14.10 16.88 9.75
N ASN A 55 -13.58 17.69 8.83
CA ASN A 55 -13.45 17.39 7.41
C ASN A 55 -12.01 17.01 7.04
N TYR A 56 -11.02 17.53 7.77
CA TYR A 56 -9.60 17.33 7.50
C TYR A 56 -8.86 17.09 8.82
N LEU A 57 -8.10 15.99 8.87
CA LEU A 57 -7.20 15.67 9.97
C LEU A 57 -5.83 15.27 9.41
N ASP A 58 -4.82 16.07 9.73
CA ASP A 58 -3.42 15.75 9.45
C ASP A 58 -2.62 15.72 10.74
N LEU A 59 -2.17 14.51 11.10
CA LEU A 59 -1.26 14.25 12.22
C LEU A 59 0.01 13.55 11.72
N SER A 60 0.35 13.70 10.44
CA SER A 60 1.52 13.05 9.85
C SER A 60 2.84 13.55 10.43
N SER A 61 3.87 12.71 10.33
CA SER A 61 5.25 13.02 10.76
C SER A 61 5.33 13.44 12.23
N ASN A 62 4.76 12.63 13.11
CA ASN A 62 4.76 12.81 14.55
C ASN A 62 5.31 11.55 15.27
N GLU A 63 5.23 11.52 16.59
CA GLU A 63 5.71 10.43 17.46
C GLU A 63 4.51 9.68 18.11
N LEU A 64 3.36 9.64 17.42
CA LEU A 64 2.16 8.95 17.92
C LEU A 64 2.36 7.43 17.93
N PHE A 65 1.79 6.74 18.91
CA PHE A 65 1.89 5.28 19.02
C PHE A 65 0.59 4.64 19.50
N GLY A 66 0.54 3.30 19.45
CA GLY A 66 -0.64 2.53 19.84
C GLY A 66 -1.65 2.40 18.69
N PRO A 67 -2.81 1.77 18.97
CA PRO A 67 -3.79 1.48 17.94
C PRO A 67 -4.56 2.72 17.50
N LEU A 68 -5.10 2.66 16.28
CA LEU A 68 -6.16 3.56 15.84
C LEU A 68 -7.42 3.29 16.68
N PRO A 69 -7.99 4.29 17.38
CA PRO A 69 -9.19 4.07 18.17
C PRO A 69 -10.40 3.83 17.26
N GLU A 70 -11.31 2.93 17.68
CA GLU A 70 -12.53 2.63 16.91
C GLU A 70 -13.41 3.87 16.69
N SER A 71 -13.33 4.84 17.60
CA SER A 71 -14.07 6.10 17.53
C SER A 71 -13.67 6.99 16.35
N LEU A 72 -12.53 6.75 15.68
CA LEU A 72 -12.22 7.42 14.39
C LEU A 72 -13.31 7.19 13.35
N GLY A 73 -14.01 6.04 13.40
CA GLY A 73 -15.16 5.75 12.54
C GLY A 73 -16.36 6.68 12.75
N ASN A 74 -16.38 7.50 13.81
CA ASN A 74 -17.45 8.47 14.07
C ASN A 74 -17.28 9.78 13.29
N LEU A 75 -16.10 10.00 12.67
CA LEU A 75 -15.78 11.20 11.90
C LEU A 75 -16.43 11.20 10.52
N THR A 76 -17.74 10.97 10.44
CA THR A 76 -18.49 10.69 9.20
C THR A 76 -18.42 11.79 8.12
N ARG A 77 -17.95 12.99 8.45
CA ARG A 77 -17.72 14.10 7.51
C ARG A 77 -16.29 14.18 6.98
N ILE A 78 -15.36 13.40 7.53
CA ILE A 78 -13.95 13.48 7.18
C ILE A 78 -13.73 13.10 5.71
N THR A 79 -12.94 13.93 5.04
CA THR A 79 -12.59 13.76 3.62
C THR A 79 -11.12 13.40 3.46
N GLN A 80 -10.26 13.87 4.36
CA GLN A 80 -8.82 13.61 4.33
C GLN A 80 -8.34 13.22 5.73
N LEU A 81 -7.77 12.03 5.84
CA LEU A 81 -7.19 11.48 7.06
C LEU A 81 -5.74 11.07 6.80
N ARG A 82 -4.81 11.87 7.34
CA ARG A 82 -3.37 11.70 7.16
C ARG A 82 -2.70 11.44 8.50
N LEU A 83 -2.13 10.24 8.65
CA LEU A 83 -1.46 9.76 9.86
C LEU A 83 -0.09 9.15 9.54
N SER A 84 0.45 9.41 8.34
CA SER A 84 1.69 8.78 7.87
C SER A 84 2.91 9.22 8.68
N GLY A 85 3.93 8.37 8.81
CA GLY A 85 5.17 8.72 9.52
C GLY A 85 4.97 8.86 11.02
N ASN A 86 4.38 7.84 11.64
CA ASN A 86 4.19 7.72 13.08
C ASN A 86 4.60 6.30 13.54
N GLY A 87 4.37 5.98 14.81
CA GLY A 87 4.54 4.64 15.40
C GLY A 87 3.22 3.90 15.67
N LEU A 88 2.14 4.21 14.95
CA LEU A 88 0.82 3.59 15.15
C LEU A 88 0.87 2.10 14.85
N ASN A 89 0.15 1.27 15.60
CA ASN A 89 0.22 -0.19 15.51
C ASN A 89 -1.15 -0.87 15.58
N GLY A 90 -1.16 -2.21 15.52
CA GLY A 90 -2.39 -2.99 15.49
C GLY A 90 -3.14 -2.88 14.15
N GLN A 91 -4.37 -3.40 14.14
CA GLN A 91 -5.17 -3.51 12.93
C GLN A 91 -5.90 -2.21 12.60
N VAL A 92 -6.21 -2.02 11.32
CA VAL A 92 -7.09 -0.95 10.85
C VAL A 92 -8.53 -1.23 11.34
N PRO A 93 -9.15 -0.35 12.15
CA PRO A 93 -10.48 -0.59 12.71
C PRO A 93 -11.55 -0.73 11.62
N SER A 94 -12.45 -1.72 11.79
CA SER A 94 -13.56 -1.95 10.85
C SER A 94 -14.56 -0.79 10.83
N THR A 95 -14.62 0.01 11.89
CA THR A 95 -15.46 1.21 12.00
C THR A 95 -15.10 2.30 10.99
N LEU A 96 -13.89 2.29 10.42
CA LEU A 96 -13.52 3.21 9.33
C LEU A 96 -14.36 2.99 8.06
N SER A 97 -15.09 1.86 7.96
CA SER A 97 -16.08 1.65 6.91
C SER A 97 -17.22 2.69 6.90
N ASN A 98 -17.45 3.40 8.01
CA ASN A 98 -18.45 4.47 8.12
C ASN A 98 -18.03 5.79 7.46
N LEU A 99 -16.76 5.93 7.05
CA LEU A 99 -16.20 7.17 6.52
C LEU A 99 -16.48 7.30 5.01
N GLU A 100 -17.76 7.31 4.63
CA GLU A 100 -18.20 7.31 3.22
C GLU A 100 -17.78 8.56 2.42
N GLN A 101 -17.41 9.65 3.11
CA GLN A 101 -16.93 10.88 2.50
C GLN A 101 -15.42 10.90 2.27
N LEU A 102 -14.70 9.84 2.69
CA LEU A 102 -13.24 9.80 2.65
C LEU A 102 -12.72 9.76 1.21
N THR A 103 -11.91 10.76 0.87
CA THR A 103 -11.22 10.91 -0.41
C THR A 103 -9.75 10.56 -0.31
N GLU A 104 -9.17 10.67 0.88
CA GLU A 104 -7.75 10.41 1.11
C GLU A 104 -7.53 9.73 2.46
N PHE A 105 -6.87 8.57 2.42
CA PHE A 105 -6.42 7.84 3.60
C PHE A 105 -4.92 7.53 3.48
N ARG A 106 -4.11 8.16 4.33
CA ARG A 106 -2.66 7.96 4.34
C ARG A 106 -2.17 7.51 5.70
N VAL A 107 -1.78 6.23 5.81
CA VAL A 107 -1.22 5.63 7.04
C VAL A 107 0.15 4.99 6.79
N GLY A 108 0.82 5.37 5.70
CA GLY A 108 2.13 4.81 5.38
C GLY A 108 3.19 5.13 6.43
N TYR A 109 4.27 4.35 6.48
CA TYR A 109 5.35 4.53 7.46
C TYR A 109 4.82 4.49 8.90
N ASN A 110 4.19 3.38 9.26
CA ASN A 110 3.70 3.05 10.60
C ASN A 110 3.99 1.57 10.90
N ASN A 111 3.46 1.05 12.01
CA ASN A 111 3.59 -0.33 12.45
C ASN A 111 2.24 -1.08 12.42
N LEU A 112 1.29 -0.68 11.56
CA LEU A 112 -0.03 -1.33 11.45
C LEU A 112 0.12 -2.76 10.93
N ASP A 113 -0.73 -3.67 11.41
CA ASP A 113 -0.65 -5.10 11.11
C ASP A 113 -2.00 -5.72 10.71
N GLY A 114 -2.00 -7.04 10.52
CA GLY A 114 -3.16 -7.79 10.06
C GLY A 114 -3.39 -7.70 8.56
N THR A 115 -4.59 -8.06 8.13
CA THR A 115 -4.98 -8.02 6.71
C THR A 115 -5.48 -6.63 6.32
N ILE A 116 -5.36 -6.29 5.05
CA ILE A 116 -5.93 -5.03 4.52
C ILE A 116 -7.45 -5.21 4.43
N PRO A 117 -8.25 -4.41 5.16
CA PRO A 117 -9.69 -4.63 5.25
C PRO A 117 -10.43 -4.52 3.92
N GLU A 118 -11.40 -5.41 3.69
CA GLU A 118 -12.23 -5.42 2.49
C GLU A 118 -13.16 -4.20 2.37
N PHE A 119 -13.46 -3.52 3.49
CA PHE A 119 -14.36 -2.37 3.47
C PHE A 119 -13.83 -1.20 2.63
N PHE A 120 -12.52 -1.11 2.37
CA PHE A 120 -11.97 -0.09 1.47
C PHE A 120 -12.59 -0.15 0.06
N SER A 121 -13.07 -1.32 -0.36
CA SER A 121 -13.83 -1.51 -1.61
C SER A 121 -15.14 -0.71 -1.67
N LYS A 122 -15.71 -0.36 -0.51
CA LYS A 122 -16.98 0.38 -0.38
C LYS A 122 -16.77 1.90 -0.36
N LEU A 123 -15.54 2.36 -0.13
CA LEU A 123 -15.20 3.79 -0.09
C LEU A 123 -15.02 4.32 -1.51
N ILE A 124 -16.12 4.43 -2.26
CA ILE A 124 -16.14 4.79 -3.69
C ILE A 124 -15.61 6.20 -4.00
N LYS A 125 -15.47 7.06 -2.98
CA LYS A 125 -14.89 8.40 -3.11
C LYS A 125 -13.38 8.43 -2.88
N LEU A 126 -12.77 7.33 -2.45
CA LEU A 126 -11.37 7.26 -2.09
C LEU A 126 -10.49 7.39 -3.35
N GLU A 127 -9.75 8.48 -3.45
CA GLU A 127 -8.84 8.82 -4.55
C GLU A 127 -7.38 8.49 -4.22
N TYR A 128 -7.02 8.56 -2.94
CA TYR A 128 -5.65 8.34 -2.45
C TYR A 128 -5.66 7.35 -1.29
N LEU A 129 -4.96 6.23 -1.46
CA LEU A 129 -4.79 5.19 -0.44
C LEU A 129 -3.31 4.83 -0.30
N SER A 130 -2.69 5.23 0.80
CA SER A 130 -1.29 4.91 1.11
C SER A 130 -1.20 4.04 2.36
N LEU A 131 -0.73 2.79 2.17
CA LEU A 131 -0.55 1.78 3.21
C LEU A 131 0.93 1.33 3.34
N ARG A 132 1.82 1.90 2.53
CA ARG A 132 3.23 1.50 2.37
C ARG A 132 3.98 1.51 3.69
N SER A 133 4.98 0.64 3.83
CA SER A 133 5.86 0.60 4.99
C SER A 133 5.05 0.47 6.30
N ASN A 134 4.27 -0.61 6.35
CA ASN A 134 3.57 -1.14 7.52
C ASN A 134 3.88 -2.65 7.64
N ASN A 135 3.26 -3.33 8.59
CA ASN A 135 3.41 -4.76 8.86
C ASN A 135 2.18 -5.58 8.41
N PHE A 136 1.50 -5.17 7.34
CA PHE A 136 0.35 -5.90 6.80
C PHE A 136 0.75 -7.28 6.28
N SER A 137 -0.12 -8.27 6.47
CA SER A 137 0.05 -9.64 6.02
C SER A 137 -1.19 -10.18 5.29
N GLY A 138 -1.05 -11.34 4.67
CA GLY A 138 -2.13 -12.02 3.94
C GLY A 138 -2.14 -11.73 2.43
N PRO A 139 -3.21 -12.09 1.71
CA PRO A 139 -3.23 -11.94 0.26
C PRO A 139 -3.39 -10.46 -0.14
N PHE A 140 -2.76 -10.09 -1.25
CA PHE A 140 -3.01 -8.78 -1.83
C PHE A 140 -4.51 -8.61 -2.17
N PRO A 141 -5.15 -7.52 -1.73
CA PRO A 141 -6.59 -7.35 -1.87
C PRO A 141 -7.03 -7.22 -3.33
N ARG A 142 -7.84 -8.18 -3.80
CA ARG A 142 -8.39 -8.17 -5.17
C ARG A 142 -9.31 -6.98 -5.44
N TRP A 143 -9.95 -6.45 -4.41
CA TRP A 143 -10.85 -5.29 -4.54
C TRP A 143 -10.13 -4.00 -4.93
N VAL A 144 -8.80 -3.92 -4.84
CA VAL A 144 -8.03 -2.76 -5.34
C VAL A 144 -8.31 -2.53 -6.82
N ALA A 145 -8.53 -3.60 -7.60
CA ALA A 145 -8.89 -3.49 -9.02
C ALA A 145 -10.25 -2.83 -9.25
N ASN A 146 -11.15 -2.81 -8.25
CA ASN A 146 -12.47 -2.21 -8.35
C ASN A 146 -12.47 -0.71 -8.03
N LEU A 147 -11.40 -0.18 -7.41
CA LEU A 147 -11.27 1.23 -7.06
C LEU A 147 -10.72 2.04 -8.26
N THR A 148 -11.52 2.10 -9.34
CA THR A 148 -11.14 2.77 -10.60
C THR A 148 -10.91 4.28 -10.48
N GLN A 149 -11.39 4.89 -9.38
CA GLN A 149 -11.24 6.31 -9.09
C GLN A 149 -9.89 6.68 -8.44
N LEU A 150 -9.06 5.69 -8.07
CA LEU A 150 -7.76 5.94 -7.47
C LEU A 150 -6.85 6.70 -8.44
N ARG A 151 -6.30 7.82 -7.96
CA ARG A 151 -5.40 8.67 -8.76
C ARG A 151 -3.97 8.18 -8.73
N GLU A 152 -3.62 7.35 -7.75
CA GLU A 152 -2.30 6.77 -7.58
C GLU A 152 -2.43 5.27 -7.28
N PRO A 153 -1.45 4.43 -7.70
CA PRO A 153 -1.43 3.03 -7.33
C PRO A 153 -1.40 2.87 -5.81
N VAL A 154 -2.19 1.91 -5.28
CA VAL A 154 -2.12 1.56 -3.86
C VAL A 154 -0.71 1.07 -3.56
N SER A 155 0.04 1.90 -2.84
CA SER A 155 1.39 1.56 -2.40
C SER A 155 1.26 0.74 -1.12
N VAL A 156 1.52 -0.57 -1.20
CA VAL A 156 1.49 -1.47 -0.04
C VAL A 156 2.51 -2.60 -0.21
N GLU A 157 3.13 -2.96 0.90
CA GLU A 157 4.00 -4.13 1.02
C GLU A 157 3.24 -5.11 1.91
N VAL A 158 2.87 -6.27 1.38
CA VAL A 158 2.15 -7.30 2.15
C VAL A 158 3.08 -8.48 2.35
N LYS A 159 3.22 -8.92 3.60
CA LYS A 159 3.94 -10.14 3.94
C LYS A 159 3.05 -11.33 3.57
N GLU A 160 3.40 -12.04 2.50
CA GLU A 160 2.79 -13.33 2.20
C GLU A 160 3.41 -14.38 3.12
N ASP A 161 2.57 -15.00 3.96
CA ASP A 161 2.97 -16.19 4.72
C ASP A 161 3.10 -17.34 3.73
N ILE A 162 4.32 -17.58 3.25
CA ILE A 162 4.64 -18.80 2.50
C ILE A 162 4.71 -19.91 3.55
N GLU A 163 3.60 -20.59 3.83
CA GLU A 163 3.62 -21.84 4.58
C GLU A 163 4.50 -22.85 3.82
N ASP A 164 5.58 -23.26 4.45
CA ASP A 164 6.56 -24.22 3.96
C ASP A 164 5.88 -25.61 3.88
N GLY A 165 5.12 -25.87 2.82
CA GLY A 165 4.45 -27.16 2.64
C GLY A 165 3.33 -27.24 1.60
N ASP A 166 2.71 -26.13 1.20
CA ASP A 166 1.57 -26.22 0.29
C ASP A 166 2.00 -26.29 -1.18
N LYS A 167 1.74 -27.46 -1.78
CA LYS A 167 1.78 -27.64 -3.23
C LYS A 167 0.94 -26.55 -3.89
N ILE A 168 1.59 -25.73 -4.70
CA ILE A 168 0.93 -24.73 -5.54
C ILE A 168 0.05 -25.48 -6.56
N GLU A 169 -1.21 -25.72 -6.23
CA GLU A 169 -2.23 -26.05 -7.22
C GLU A 169 -2.64 -24.74 -7.91
N LEU A 170 -2.14 -24.56 -9.14
CA LEU A 170 -2.51 -23.46 -10.02
C LEU A 170 -4.04 -23.45 -10.21
N PRO A 171 -4.73 -22.30 -10.04
CA PRO A 171 -6.16 -22.26 -10.30
C PRO A 171 -6.45 -22.57 -11.78
N PRO A 172 -7.46 -23.40 -12.08
CA PRO A 172 -7.79 -23.71 -13.45
C PRO A 172 -8.39 -22.47 -14.13
N THR A 173 -7.69 -22.02 -15.17
CA THR A 173 -8.21 -21.42 -16.41
C THR A 173 -8.87 -20.03 -16.39
N VAL A 174 -8.16 -19.13 -17.12
CA VAL A 174 -8.65 -18.15 -18.10
C VAL A 174 -9.40 -16.92 -17.56
N VAL A 175 -8.65 -15.87 -17.23
CA VAL A 175 -9.12 -14.49 -17.45
C VAL A 175 -8.52 -14.02 -18.79
N PRO A 176 -9.32 -13.53 -19.75
CA PRO A 176 -8.79 -13.05 -21.03
C PRO A 176 -7.80 -11.88 -20.79
N PHE A 177 -6.56 -12.07 -21.25
CA PHE A 177 -5.45 -11.13 -21.12
C PHE A 177 -5.71 -9.73 -21.72
N SER A 178 -6.77 -9.56 -22.51
CA SER A 178 -7.06 -8.32 -23.25
C SER A 178 -7.60 -7.15 -22.42
N ARG A 179 -7.94 -7.35 -21.13
CA ARG A 179 -8.55 -6.30 -20.28
C ARG A 179 -7.61 -5.68 -19.24
N LEU A 180 -6.33 -6.06 -19.25
CA LEU A 180 -5.38 -5.70 -18.21
C LEU A 180 -4.40 -4.59 -18.65
N PHE A 181 -4.71 -3.67 -19.57
CA PHE A 181 -3.74 -2.68 -20.11
C PHE A 181 -4.06 -1.18 -19.90
N ALA A 182 -3.26 -0.54 -19.04
CA ALA A 182 -2.98 0.90 -18.94
C ALA A 182 -1.53 1.10 -18.42
N CYS A 183 -0.68 1.70 -19.25
CA CYS A 183 0.79 1.65 -19.28
C CYS A 183 1.54 2.56 -18.28
N ALA A 184 2.85 2.31 -18.14
CA ALA A 184 3.92 2.99 -17.38
C ALA A 184 4.30 2.41 -16.01
N SER A 185 3.35 2.07 -15.12
CA SER A 185 3.64 1.48 -13.79
C SER A 185 4.05 -0.01 -13.80
N ARG A 186 4.15 -0.60 -15.00
CA ARG A 186 4.19 -2.05 -15.22
C ARG A 186 5.58 -2.64 -15.26
N LEU A 187 6.56 -1.87 -15.72
CA LEU A 187 7.94 -2.30 -15.73
C LEU A 187 8.51 -2.30 -14.31
N ASP A 188 8.22 -1.24 -13.54
CA ASP A 188 8.60 -1.16 -12.13
C ASP A 188 7.93 -2.24 -11.28
N TRP A 189 6.65 -2.53 -11.52
CA TRP A 189 5.97 -3.63 -10.84
C TRP A 189 6.57 -5.00 -11.21
N ALA A 190 6.79 -5.27 -12.49
CA ALA A 190 7.41 -6.52 -12.94
C ALA A 190 8.84 -6.66 -12.39
N LEU A 191 9.64 -5.60 -12.41
CA LEU A 191 10.99 -5.56 -11.87
C LEU A 191 11.01 -5.70 -10.35
N MET A 192 10.07 -5.10 -9.63
CA MET A 192 9.94 -5.24 -8.17
C MET A 192 9.57 -6.67 -7.78
N VAL A 193 8.64 -7.29 -8.51
CA VAL A 193 8.26 -8.70 -8.33
C VAL A 193 9.44 -9.62 -8.62
N VAL A 194 10.21 -9.39 -9.68
CA VAL A 194 11.39 -10.18 -10.03
C VAL A 194 12.50 -10.03 -8.98
N ARG A 195 12.77 -8.81 -8.52
CA ARG A 195 13.79 -8.54 -7.48
C ARG A 195 13.40 -9.22 -6.16
N SER A 196 12.12 -9.15 -5.78
CA SER A 196 11.59 -9.81 -4.59
C SER A 196 11.66 -11.34 -4.68
N LEU A 197 11.27 -11.93 -5.81
CA LEU A 197 11.30 -13.38 -6.02
C LEU A 197 12.72 -13.95 -6.17
N SER A 198 13.67 -13.16 -6.69
CA SER A 198 15.08 -13.56 -6.81
C SER A 198 15.79 -13.68 -5.46
N ALA A 199 15.30 -12.95 -4.44
CA ALA A 199 15.86 -12.92 -3.10
C ALA A 199 15.48 -14.15 -2.26
N THR A 200 14.38 -14.83 -2.58
CA THR A 200 13.80 -15.89 -1.74
C THR A 200 13.78 -17.29 -2.38
N ALA A 201 13.82 -17.40 -3.71
CA ALA A 201 13.68 -18.70 -4.37
C ALA A 201 14.99 -19.53 -4.46
N HIS A 202 14.90 -20.81 -4.05
CA HIS A 202 15.90 -21.86 -4.28
C HIS A 202 15.30 -23.00 -5.12
N GLY A 203 16.11 -23.60 -6.03
CA GLY A 203 15.75 -24.84 -6.73
C GLY A 203 14.71 -24.69 -7.86
N THR A 204 13.82 -25.67 -7.99
CA THR A 204 12.85 -25.83 -9.11
C THR A 204 11.82 -24.71 -9.20
N ALA A 205 11.50 -24.03 -8.09
CA ALA A 205 10.63 -22.86 -8.09
C ALA A 205 11.22 -21.72 -8.94
N LEU A 206 12.54 -21.49 -8.83
CA LEU A 206 13.24 -20.46 -9.62
C LEU A 206 13.14 -20.72 -11.13
N LEU A 207 13.18 -21.98 -11.56
CA LEU A 207 13.05 -22.37 -12.98
C LEU A 207 11.65 -22.09 -13.53
N VAL A 208 10.60 -22.34 -12.73
CA VAL A 208 9.23 -22.01 -13.12
C VAL A 208 9.06 -20.49 -13.22
N TYR A 209 9.60 -19.73 -12.27
CA TYR A 209 9.57 -18.27 -12.31
C TYR A 209 10.34 -17.69 -13.51
N LEU A 210 11.53 -18.21 -13.81
CA LEU A 210 12.31 -17.79 -14.98
C LEU A 210 11.58 -18.11 -16.29
N HIS A 211 10.88 -19.24 -16.36
CA HIS A 211 10.08 -19.61 -17.54
C HIS A 211 8.87 -18.68 -17.74
N TYR A 212 8.16 -18.32 -16.67
CA TYR A 212 7.06 -17.36 -16.75
C TYR A 212 7.56 -15.96 -17.05
N PHE A 213 8.68 -15.56 -16.46
CA PHE A 213 9.30 -14.27 -16.73
C PHE A 213 9.76 -14.15 -18.20
N ALA A 214 10.36 -15.21 -18.75
CA ALA A 214 10.73 -15.26 -20.17
C ALA A 214 9.50 -15.15 -21.10
N LYS A 215 8.37 -15.77 -20.74
CA LYS A 215 7.10 -15.64 -21.49
C LYS A 215 6.50 -14.24 -21.40
N ILE A 216 6.60 -13.59 -20.24
CA ILE A 216 6.13 -12.21 -20.04
C ILE A 216 7.00 -11.25 -20.86
N ILE A 217 8.32 -11.41 -20.84
CA ILE A 217 9.23 -10.63 -21.68
C ILE A 217 8.91 -10.87 -23.16
N HIS A 218 8.76 -12.12 -23.62
CA HIS A 218 8.41 -12.41 -25.01
C HIS A 218 7.11 -11.71 -25.45
N PHE A 219 6.08 -11.72 -24.59
CA PHE A 219 4.83 -11.03 -24.86
C PHE A 219 4.99 -9.50 -24.91
N LEU A 220 5.72 -8.91 -23.96
CA LEU A 220 5.96 -7.46 -23.90
C LEU A 220 6.85 -6.95 -25.04
N VAL A 221 7.83 -7.74 -25.46
CA VAL A 221 8.74 -7.44 -26.58
C VAL A 221 8.03 -7.51 -27.92
N HIS A 222 7.10 -8.46 -28.08
CA HIS A 222 6.29 -8.57 -29.30
C HIS A 222 5.34 -7.36 -29.48
N ASP A 223 4.79 -6.84 -28.38
CA ASP A 223 3.85 -5.71 -28.43
C ASP A 223 4.54 -4.33 -28.40
N ASN A 224 5.81 -4.24 -27.98
CA ASN A 224 6.56 -2.97 -27.95
C ASN A 224 8.09 -3.15 -28.10
N PRO A 225 8.63 -3.13 -29.33
CA PRO A 225 10.02 -3.47 -29.63
C PRO A 225 11.05 -2.50 -29.01
N ASP A 226 10.66 -1.27 -28.67
CA ASP A 226 11.56 -0.27 -28.08
C ASP A 226 11.97 -0.58 -26.64
N THR A 227 11.24 -1.49 -25.96
CA THR A 227 11.57 -1.93 -24.59
C THR A 227 12.39 -3.22 -24.56
N ARG A 228 12.67 -3.82 -25.73
CA ARG A 228 13.38 -5.10 -25.90
C ARG A 228 14.75 -5.11 -25.25
N ASP A 229 15.58 -4.10 -25.53
CA ASP A 229 16.98 -4.11 -25.11
C ASP A 229 17.12 -3.88 -23.60
N VAL A 230 16.23 -3.10 -22.99
CA VAL A 230 16.20 -2.85 -21.54
C VAL A 230 15.79 -4.12 -20.79
N LEU A 231 14.71 -4.77 -21.24
CA LEU A 231 14.19 -6.00 -20.65
C LEU A 231 15.16 -7.18 -20.79
N LEU A 232 15.86 -7.27 -21.93
CA LEU A 232 16.89 -8.28 -22.15
C LEU A 232 18.09 -8.07 -21.24
N ASN A 233 18.59 -6.84 -21.10
CA ASN A 233 19.73 -6.55 -20.22
C ASN A 233 19.41 -6.88 -18.75
N ASP A 234 18.22 -6.51 -18.27
CA ASP A 234 17.78 -6.87 -16.92
C ASP A 234 17.62 -8.39 -16.72
N PHE A 235 17.15 -9.10 -17.76
CA PHE A 235 17.07 -10.57 -17.75
C PHE A 235 18.47 -11.21 -17.69
N TYR A 236 19.43 -10.69 -18.45
CA TYR A 236 20.82 -11.15 -18.43
C TYR A 236 21.49 -10.91 -17.08
N ASP A 237 21.27 -9.75 -16.44
CA ASP A 237 21.81 -9.45 -15.11
C ASP A 237 21.28 -10.41 -14.04
N VAL A 238 19.99 -10.74 -14.07
CA VAL A 238 19.39 -11.75 -13.18
C VAL A 238 19.99 -13.14 -13.41
N MET A 239 20.31 -13.50 -14.65
CA MET A 239 20.95 -14.77 -14.98
C MET A 239 22.45 -14.82 -14.61
N PHE A 240 23.16 -13.69 -14.70
CA PHE A 240 24.61 -13.63 -14.43
C PHE A 240 24.94 -13.75 -12.93
N PHE A 241 24.05 -13.28 -12.04
CA PHE A 241 24.26 -13.32 -10.60
C PHE A 241 24.00 -14.69 -9.94
N LYS A 242 23.48 -15.71 -10.67
CA LYS A 242 23.28 -17.07 -10.13
C LYS A 242 23.79 -18.16 -11.10
N PRO A 243 25.06 -18.61 -10.98
CA PRO A 243 25.68 -19.60 -11.87
C PRO A 243 24.97 -20.96 -11.96
N CYS A 244 24.14 -21.29 -10.97
CA CYS A 244 23.40 -22.57 -10.91
C CYS A 244 22.21 -22.63 -11.88
N ALA A 245 21.67 -21.49 -12.32
CA ALA A 245 20.53 -21.44 -13.24
C ALA A 245 20.91 -21.86 -14.67
N PHE A 246 22.19 -21.68 -15.04
CA PHE A 246 22.70 -21.94 -16.38
C PHE A 246 22.74 -23.43 -16.76
N ARG A 247 22.84 -24.32 -15.77
CA ARG A 247 22.98 -25.77 -16.01
C ARG A 247 21.67 -26.49 -16.31
N PHE A 248 20.53 -25.81 -16.13
CA PHE A 248 19.18 -26.39 -16.23
C PHE A 248 18.28 -25.70 -17.26
N LEU A 249 18.72 -24.60 -17.88
CA LEU A 249 17.99 -24.00 -18.99
C LEU A 249 18.22 -24.84 -20.25
N ASN A 250 17.14 -25.40 -20.79
CA ASN A 250 17.14 -26.20 -22.00
C ASN A 250 17.59 -25.36 -23.22
N LEU A 251 18.41 -25.91 -24.10
CA LEU A 251 19.03 -25.22 -25.25
C LEU A 251 18.01 -24.59 -26.22
N GLU A 252 16.74 -25.00 -26.18
CA GLU A 252 15.65 -24.42 -26.98
C GLU A 252 15.30 -22.96 -26.59
N ILE A 253 15.49 -22.57 -25.31
CA ILE A 253 15.18 -21.20 -24.87
C ILE A 253 16.26 -20.20 -25.33
N ILE A 254 17.52 -20.66 -25.39
CA ILE A 254 18.64 -19.84 -25.87
C ILE A 254 18.53 -19.61 -27.40
N GLY A 255 18.00 -20.58 -28.14
CA GLY A 255 17.75 -20.44 -29.58
C GLY A 255 16.66 -19.42 -29.94
N PHE A 256 15.68 -19.21 -29.06
CA PHE A 256 14.57 -18.27 -29.31
C PHE A 256 14.91 -16.80 -29.04
N VAL A 257 15.96 -16.52 -28.26
CA VAL A 257 16.39 -15.14 -27.93
C VAL A 257 17.37 -14.57 -28.97
N MET A 258 17.98 -15.42 -29.80
CA MET A 258 18.97 -15.00 -30.81
C MET A 258 18.40 -14.77 -32.23
N HIS A 259 17.08 -14.69 -32.39
CA HIS A 259 16.43 -14.29 -33.65
C HIS A 259 15.43 -13.13 -33.46
#